data_AF-A0A3G2LJ46-F1
#
_entry.id   AF-A0A3G2LJ46-F1
#
_cell.length_a   1.000
_cell.length_b   1.000
_cell.length_c   1.000
_cell.angle_alpha   90.00
_cell.angle_beta   90.00
_cell.angle_gamma   90.00
#
_symmetry.space_group_name_H-M   'P 1'
#
loop_
_entity.id
_entity.type
_entity.pdbx_description
1 polymer ?
#
loop_
_entity_poly.entity_id
_entity_poly.type
_entity_poly.pdbx_seq_one_letter_code
_entity_poly.pdbx_strand_id
1 'polypeptide(L)'
;MVQGRSFSLTDHSLKISVLGNFRKMKVLAVMFIVGFAAAYAETCQEKKDRMLAEVKRGPNGMLPMGFHTPTCLKDGSYAPVQCIEAGCSCVSAEGVDLIPWRRVNEEMNCLCIRIKHETAGLMGGEHNCNRQTGNYLPRQCKGSMCYCVDPRGQQLGDAVPRQDSDMLDC
;
A
#
# COMPACT_ATOMS: atom_id res chain seq x y z
N MET A 1 -4.06 -13.04 61.90
CA MET A 1 -2.94 -13.93 62.30
C MET A 1 -3.29 -15.33 61.77
N VAL A 2 -2.57 -16.07 60.92
CA VAL A 2 -1.23 -15.98 60.28
C VAL A 2 -1.24 -16.87 59.00
N GLN A 3 -0.58 -16.36 57.93
CA GLN A 3 0.12 -16.93 56.75
C GLN A 3 -0.36 -18.17 55.95
N GLY A 4 -0.26 -18.02 54.62
CA GLY A 4 -0.20 -19.11 53.63
C GLY A 4 1.05 -19.06 52.73
N ARG A 5 1.44 -20.24 52.20
CA ARG A 5 2.40 -20.60 51.12
C ARG A 5 2.13 -22.10 50.78
N SER A 6 2.48 -22.77 49.67
CA SER A 6 2.65 -22.54 48.21
C SER A 6 3.22 -23.86 47.60
N PHE A 7 2.77 -24.27 46.38
CA PHE A 7 3.36 -25.24 45.40
C PHE A 7 3.51 -26.74 45.83
N SER A 8 3.47 -27.79 44.98
CA SER A 8 3.67 -28.02 43.54
C SER A 8 3.01 -29.37 43.14
N LEU A 9 2.53 -29.54 41.89
CA LEU A 9 2.13 -30.83 41.30
C LEU A 9 2.86 -31.01 39.97
N THR A 10 3.70 -32.04 39.88
CA THR A 10 4.44 -32.46 38.68
C THR A 10 3.77 -33.63 37.98
N ASP A 11 3.75 -33.54 36.65
CA ASP A 11 3.90 -34.61 35.65
C ASP A 11 2.78 -35.65 35.45
N HIS A 12 2.15 -35.64 34.25
CA HIS A 12 2.31 -36.72 33.26
C HIS A 12 1.47 -36.46 31.98
N SER A 13 2.20 -36.46 30.85
CA SER A 13 1.83 -37.06 29.55
C SER A 13 0.69 -36.47 28.68
N LEU A 14 1.06 -36.00 27.47
CA LEU A 14 0.62 -36.67 26.24
C LEU A 14 1.54 -36.30 25.05
N LYS A 15 2.16 -37.33 24.45
CA LYS A 15 2.93 -37.28 23.19
C LYS A 15 1.95 -37.33 22.01
N ILE A 16 2.15 -36.49 20.99
CA ILE A 16 1.80 -36.86 19.60
C ILE A 16 2.91 -36.35 18.67
N SER A 17 3.69 -37.29 18.16
CA SER A 17 4.64 -37.11 17.06
C SER A 17 3.90 -37.19 15.73
N VAL A 18 4.06 -36.21 14.84
CA VAL A 18 3.96 -36.45 13.39
C VAL A 18 5.06 -35.67 12.69
N LEU A 19 6.07 -36.43 12.23
CA LEU A 19 7.08 -36.00 11.27
C LEU A 19 6.42 -35.68 9.93
N GLY A 20 6.74 -34.50 9.40
CA GLY A 20 6.35 -34.08 8.05
C GLY A 20 7.23 -32.92 7.57
N ASN A 21 8.41 -33.24 7.05
CA ASN A 21 9.31 -32.43 6.21
C ASN A 21 9.02 -30.92 6.07
N PHE A 22 9.50 -30.13 7.05
CA PHE A 22 9.56 -28.66 6.97
C PHE A 22 10.78 -28.17 6.18
N ARG A 23 10.85 -28.50 4.88
CA ARG A 23 11.93 -28.02 4.01
C ARG A 23 11.46 -26.83 3.18
N LYS A 24 11.27 -25.68 3.85
CA LYS A 24 11.30 -24.31 3.29
C LYS A 24 11.22 -23.20 4.37
N MET A 25 11.69 -23.48 5.58
CA MET A 25 11.71 -22.49 6.67
C MET A 25 13.01 -21.68 6.63
N LYS A 26 13.02 -20.56 5.89
CA LYS A 26 13.95 -19.46 6.16
C LYS A 26 13.37 -18.59 7.29
N VAL A 27 13.10 -19.20 8.43
CA VAL A 27 12.87 -18.49 9.69
C VAL A 27 14.00 -18.91 10.61
N LEU A 28 15.15 -18.27 10.47
CA LEU A 28 16.21 -18.32 11.47
C LEU A 28 16.13 -17.05 12.31
N ALA A 29 15.35 -17.17 13.38
CA ALA A 29 15.58 -16.60 14.70
C ALA A 29 16.25 -15.21 14.80
N VAL A 30 15.42 -14.18 15.05
CA VAL A 30 15.61 -13.24 16.19
C VAL A 30 14.22 -12.83 16.69
N MET A 31 13.52 -13.72 17.40
CA MET A 31 12.27 -13.43 18.09
C MET A 31 12.39 -13.84 19.56
N PHE A 32 13.40 -13.32 20.28
CA PHE A 32 13.60 -13.71 21.69
C PHE A 32 14.00 -12.60 22.67
N ILE A 33 13.94 -11.32 22.31
CA ILE A 33 14.01 -10.26 23.33
C ILE A 33 13.09 -9.11 22.93
N VAL A 34 12.07 -8.92 23.77
CA VAL A 34 11.07 -7.84 23.78
C VAL A 34 10.07 -7.82 22.63
N GLY A 35 8.93 -8.49 22.84
CA GLY A 35 7.60 -7.84 22.75
C GLY A 35 7.21 -7.03 21.52
N PHE A 36 7.73 -7.31 20.32
CA PHE A 36 7.23 -6.73 19.08
C PHE A 36 6.94 -7.84 18.08
N ALA A 37 5.70 -8.35 18.12
CA ALA A 37 5.13 -8.93 16.91
C ALA A 37 4.91 -7.76 15.94
N ALA A 38 5.92 -7.46 15.12
CA ALA A 38 5.72 -6.61 13.96
C ALA A 38 4.70 -7.35 13.07
N ALA A 39 3.46 -6.83 13.02
CA ALA A 39 2.48 -7.27 12.05
C ALA A 39 3.06 -6.94 10.66
N TYR A 40 3.64 -7.93 10.00
CA TYR A 40 4.19 -7.75 8.67
C TYR A 40 3.02 -7.64 7.69
N ALA A 41 2.82 -6.47 7.11
CA ALA A 41 1.84 -6.29 6.04
C ALA A 41 2.30 -7.08 4.80
N GLU A 42 1.41 -7.87 4.20
CA GLU A 42 1.71 -8.65 2.98
C GLU A 42 1.99 -7.69 1.81
N THR A 43 3.11 -7.90 1.13
CA THR A 43 3.52 -7.06 -0.02
C THR A 43 2.68 -7.35 -1.27
N CYS A 44 2.72 -6.44 -2.25
CA CYS A 44 2.03 -6.65 -3.53
C CYS A 44 2.56 -7.91 -4.24
N GLN A 45 3.88 -8.13 -4.22
CA GLN A 45 4.50 -9.27 -4.91
C GLN A 45 4.12 -10.60 -4.25
N GLU A 46 4.12 -10.68 -2.92
CA GLU A 46 3.66 -11.88 -2.21
C GLU A 46 2.20 -12.22 -2.54
N LYS A 47 1.32 -11.22 -2.52
CA LYS A 47 -0.09 -11.39 -2.89
C LYS A 47 -0.23 -11.84 -4.35
N LYS A 48 0.54 -11.24 -5.25
CA LYS A 48 0.56 -11.58 -6.68
C LYS A 48 1.01 -13.02 -6.89
N ASP A 49 2.09 -13.45 -6.24
CA ASP A 49 2.63 -14.80 -6.35
C ASP A 49 1.66 -15.84 -5.78
N ARG A 50 0.98 -15.53 -4.66
CA ARG A 50 -0.08 -16.39 -4.12
C ARG A 50 -1.20 -16.58 -5.13
N MET A 51 -1.71 -15.50 -5.72
CA MET A 51 -2.76 -15.57 -6.75
C MET A 51 -2.29 -16.32 -8.00
N LEU A 52 -1.06 -16.09 -8.47
CA LEU A 52 -0.50 -16.82 -9.61
C LEU A 52 -0.30 -18.32 -9.31
N ALA A 53 0.00 -18.68 -8.06
CA ALA A 53 0.11 -20.08 -7.65
C ALA A 53 -1.27 -20.77 -7.57
N GLU A 54 -2.34 -20.02 -7.31
CA GLU A 54 -3.72 -20.51 -7.39
C GLU A 54 -4.16 -20.70 -8.84
N VAL A 55 -3.86 -19.73 -9.71
CA VAL A 55 -4.05 -19.85 -11.16
C VAL A 55 -3.44 -21.14 -11.70
N LYS A 56 -2.18 -21.43 -11.34
CA LYS A 56 -1.49 -22.66 -11.78
C LYS A 56 -2.14 -23.95 -11.30
N ARG A 57 -2.89 -23.91 -10.18
CA ARG A 57 -3.57 -25.06 -9.59
C ARG A 57 -5.04 -25.19 -10.04
N GLY A 58 -5.65 -24.12 -10.53
CA GLY A 58 -7.04 -24.09 -10.96
C GLY A 58 -7.26 -24.79 -12.31
N PRO A 59 -8.44 -25.39 -12.53
CA PRO A 59 -8.81 -25.91 -13.85
C PRO A 59 -8.82 -24.74 -14.86
N ASN A 60 -8.16 -24.93 -16.00
CA ASN A 60 -8.02 -23.95 -17.09
C ASN A 60 -7.15 -22.72 -16.81
N GLY A 61 -6.40 -22.65 -15.70
CA GLY A 61 -5.48 -21.54 -15.47
C GLY A 61 -6.16 -20.18 -15.32
N MET A 62 -7.41 -20.16 -14.82
CA MET A 62 -8.19 -18.94 -14.63
C MET A 62 -8.35 -18.64 -13.14
N LEU A 63 -8.27 -17.37 -12.76
CA LEU A 63 -8.75 -16.92 -11.45
C LEU A 63 -10.28 -17.04 -11.38
N PRO A 64 -10.87 -17.21 -10.17
CA PRO A 64 -12.31 -17.09 -10.00
C PRO A 64 -12.81 -15.74 -10.55
N MET A 65 -14.03 -15.71 -11.10
CA MET A 65 -14.63 -14.48 -11.63
C MET A 65 -14.55 -13.34 -10.62
N GLY A 66 -14.03 -12.19 -11.06
CA GLY A 66 -13.84 -11.00 -10.22
C GLY A 66 -12.50 -10.93 -9.48
N PHE A 67 -11.65 -11.95 -9.57
CA PHE A 67 -10.28 -11.91 -9.04
C PHE A 67 -9.28 -11.60 -10.15
N HIS A 68 -8.44 -10.59 -9.91
CA HIS A 68 -7.39 -10.17 -10.83
C HIS A 68 -6.07 -10.05 -10.08
N THR A 69 -4.96 -10.42 -10.74
CA THR A 69 -3.63 -10.25 -10.16
C THR A 69 -3.29 -8.77 -10.06
N PRO A 70 -2.81 -8.28 -8.91
CA PRO A 70 -2.46 -6.88 -8.77
C PRO A 70 -1.23 -6.51 -9.62
N THR A 71 -1.15 -5.23 -9.96
CA THR A 71 0.04 -4.67 -10.62
C THR A 71 0.97 -4.12 -9.55
N CYS A 72 2.23 -4.59 -9.58
CA CYS A 72 3.22 -4.27 -8.56
C CYS A 72 4.40 -3.51 -9.15
N LEU A 73 5.00 -2.64 -8.34
CA LEU A 73 6.26 -1.96 -8.65
C LEU A 73 7.46 -2.90 -8.38
N LYS A 74 8.64 -2.47 -8.84
CA LYS A 74 9.90 -3.22 -8.69
C LYS A 74 10.34 -3.39 -7.24
N ASP A 75 9.96 -2.44 -6.38
CA ASP A 75 10.23 -2.46 -4.94
C ASP A 75 9.31 -3.40 -4.15
N GLY A 76 8.29 -3.96 -4.81
CA GLY A 76 7.33 -4.86 -4.21
C GLY A 76 6.05 -4.21 -3.69
N SER A 77 5.93 -2.89 -3.79
CA SER A 77 4.72 -2.14 -3.46
C SER A 77 3.68 -2.20 -4.58
N TYR A 78 2.45 -1.74 -4.30
CA TYR A 78 1.41 -1.64 -5.32
C TYR A 78 1.71 -0.49 -6.29
N ALA A 79 1.47 -0.74 -7.58
CA ALA A 79 1.47 0.33 -8.57
C ALA A 79 0.33 1.33 -8.26
N PRO A 80 0.53 2.64 -8.49
CA PRO A 80 -0.46 3.67 -8.12
C PRO A 80 -1.85 3.44 -8.76
N VAL A 81 -1.87 2.90 -9.97
CA VAL A 81 -3.08 2.58 -10.73
C VAL A 81 -3.28 1.06 -10.72
N GLN A 82 -4.47 0.60 -10.31
CA GLN A 82 -4.88 -0.80 -10.42
C GLN A 82 -6.06 -0.89 -11.39
N CYS A 83 -5.89 -1.65 -12.47
CA CYS A 83 -6.91 -1.81 -13.50
C CYS A 83 -7.38 -3.25 -13.59
N ILE A 84 -8.68 -3.41 -13.76
CA ILE A 84 -9.37 -4.63 -14.18
C ILE A 84 -10.14 -4.33 -15.46
N GLU A 85 -10.67 -5.35 -16.14
CA GLU A 85 -11.39 -5.16 -17.43
C GLU A 85 -12.50 -4.11 -17.35
N ALA A 86 -13.14 -4.03 -16.20
CA ALA A 86 -14.26 -3.15 -15.99
C ALA A 86 -13.80 -1.67 -15.80
N GLY A 87 -12.59 -1.42 -15.27
CA GLY A 87 -12.14 -0.06 -14.91
C GLY A 87 -10.93 -0.03 -13.95
N CYS A 88 -10.53 1.16 -13.54
CA CYS A 88 -9.32 1.39 -12.76
C CYS A 88 -9.59 2.13 -11.43
N SER A 89 -8.73 1.90 -10.43
CA SER A 89 -8.71 2.59 -9.14
C SER A 89 -7.31 3.17 -8.85
N CYS A 90 -7.26 4.17 -7.95
CA CYS A 90 -6.00 4.62 -7.35
C CYS A 90 -5.79 3.91 -6.02
N VAL A 91 -4.56 3.43 -5.76
CA VAL A 91 -4.20 2.78 -4.50
C VAL A 91 -2.95 3.38 -3.87
N SER A 92 -2.82 3.23 -2.54
CA SER A 92 -1.59 3.53 -1.79
C SER A 92 -0.48 2.51 -2.09
N ALA A 93 0.72 2.74 -1.55
CA ALA A 93 1.84 1.79 -1.65
C ALA A 93 1.50 0.41 -1.04
N GLU A 94 0.62 0.39 -0.04
CA GLU A 94 0.13 -0.80 0.67
C GLU A 94 -1.10 -1.43 0.00
N GLY A 95 -1.64 -0.82 -1.05
CA GLY A 95 -2.81 -1.32 -1.77
C GLY A 95 -4.16 -0.90 -1.18
N VAL A 96 -4.18 0.16 -0.37
CA VAL A 96 -5.44 0.76 0.12
C VAL A 96 -6.05 1.62 -0.98
N ASP A 97 -7.33 1.45 -1.28
CA ASP A 97 -8.04 2.25 -2.28
C ASP A 97 -8.13 3.72 -1.84
N LEU A 98 -7.64 4.63 -2.69
CA LEU A 98 -7.66 6.08 -2.51
C LEU A 98 -8.75 6.75 -3.36
N ILE A 99 -8.96 6.24 -4.56
CA ILE A 99 -10.07 6.62 -5.45
C ILE A 99 -10.75 5.32 -5.88
N PRO A 100 -12.07 5.19 -5.67
CA PRO A 100 -12.78 3.97 -6.00
C PRO A 100 -12.75 3.69 -7.50
N TRP A 101 -13.04 2.44 -7.85
CA TRP A 101 -13.10 1.97 -9.23
C TRP A 101 -14.00 2.86 -10.11
N ARG A 102 -13.47 3.25 -11.27
CA ARG A 102 -14.13 4.11 -12.27
C ARG A 102 -13.87 3.55 -13.67
N ARG A 103 -14.81 3.76 -14.60
CA ARG A 103 -14.58 3.46 -16.02
C ARG A 103 -13.40 4.31 -16.50
N VAL A 104 -12.50 3.65 -17.23
CA VAL A 104 -11.15 4.11 -17.58
C VAL A 104 -11.15 5.53 -18.13
N ASN A 105 -10.24 6.36 -17.61
CA ASN A 105 -9.71 7.53 -18.28
C ASN A 105 -8.24 7.22 -18.60
N GLU A 106 -7.83 7.30 -19.86
CA GLU A 106 -6.49 6.93 -20.34
C GLU A 106 -5.37 7.76 -19.69
N GLU A 107 -5.71 8.90 -19.08
CA GLU A 107 -4.76 9.83 -18.47
C GLU A 107 -4.53 9.60 -16.97
N MET A 108 -5.21 8.64 -16.34
CA MET A 108 -5.15 8.39 -14.90
C MET A 108 -3.77 7.87 -14.45
N ASN A 109 -3.06 8.62 -13.61
CA ASN A 109 -1.73 8.24 -13.09
C ASN A 109 -1.66 8.14 -11.56
N CYS A 110 -2.66 8.65 -10.84
CA CYS A 110 -2.79 8.56 -9.38
C CYS A 110 -1.63 9.15 -8.56
N LEU A 111 -0.68 9.87 -9.18
CA LEU A 111 0.55 10.29 -8.51
C LEU A 111 0.27 11.31 -7.40
N CYS A 112 -0.61 12.29 -7.65
CA CYS A 112 -0.92 13.34 -6.66
C CYS A 112 -1.68 12.79 -5.46
N ILE A 113 -2.74 12.00 -5.69
CA ILE A 113 -3.56 11.49 -4.59
C ILE A 113 -2.76 10.55 -3.67
N ARG A 114 -1.81 9.81 -4.24
CA ARG A 114 -0.92 8.92 -3.48
C ARG A 114 0.03 9.71 -2.58
N ILE A 115 0.76 10.68 -3.11
CA ILE A 115 1.61 11.55 -2.28
C ILE A 115 0.79 12.28 -1.23
N LYS A 116 -0.40 12.79 -1.58
CA LYS A 116 -1.31 13.43 -0.63
C LYS A 116 -1.70 12.55 0.54
N HIS A 117 -1.91 11.26 0.29
CA HIS A 117 -2.19 10.28 1.34
C HIS A 117 -0.94 10.03 2.22
N GLU A 118 0.22 9.84 1.60
CA GLU A 118 1.50 9.58 2.30
C GLU A 118 1.96 10.78 3.15
N THR A 119 1.68 12.01 2.70
CA THR A 119 2.05 13.25 3.41
C THR A 119 0.89 13.85 4.21
N ALA A 120 -0.21 13.12 4.39
CA ALA A 120 -1.38 13.62 5.11
C ALA A 120 -1.00 14.02 6.54
N GLY A 121 -1.33 15.25 6.93
CA GLY A 121 -1.00 15.79 8.26
C GLY A 121 0.43 16.30 8.42
N LEU A 122 1.30 16.19 7.41
CA LEU A 122 2.62 16.80 7.41
C LEU A 122 2.55 18.27 6.96
N MET A 123 3.42 19.11 7.53
CA MET A 123 3.52 20.52 7.11
C MET A 123 3.99 20.60 5.65
N GLY A 124 3.15 21.19 4.79
CA GLY A 124 3.41 21.25 3.35
C GLY A 124 3.07 19.96 2.57
N GLY A 125 2.33 19.02 3.19
CA GLY A 125 1.72 17.87 2.51
C GLY A 125 0.36 18.17 1.86
N GLU A 126 0.02 19.45 1.68
CA GLU A 126 -1.17 19.87 0.95
C GLU A 126 -0.89 19.77 -0.56
N HIS A 127 -1.69 18.96 -1.25
CA HIS A 127 -1.60 18.78 -2.69
C HIS A 127 -2.96 18.98 -3.35
N ASN A 128 -2.95 19.73 -4.46
CA ASN A 128 -4.12 20.02 -5.28
C ASN A 128 -4.25 18.95 -6.37
N CYS A 129 -5.12 17.96 -6.13
CA CYS A 129 -5.27 16.79 -6.99
C CYS A 129 -6.63 16.76 -7.68
N ASN A 130 -6.66 16.25 -8.91
CA ASN A 130 -7.90 15.92 -9.60
C ASN A 130 -8.61 14.77 -8.85
N ARG A 131 -9.86 14.99 -8.43
CA ARG A 131 -10.64 14.00 -7.64
C ARG A 131 -11.06 12.76 -8.42
N GLN A 132 -10.96 12.78 -9.74
CA GLN A 132 -11.40 11.70 -10.62
C GLN A 132 -10.24 10.82 -11.07
N THR A 133 -9.11 11.44 -11.44
CA THR A 133 -7.93 10.72 -11.96
C THR A 133 -6.82 10.57 -10.93
N GLY A 134 -6.86 11.32 -9.83
CA GLY A 134 -5.77 11.36 -8.85
C GLY A 134 -4.50 12.03 -9.36
N ASN A 135 -4.55 12.68 -10.53
CA ASN A 135 -3.43 13.41 -11.12
C ASN A 135 -3.21 14.75 -10.42
N TYR A 136 -2.03 15.33 -10.61
CA TYR A 136 -1.78 16.72 -10.22
C TYR A 136 -2.66 17.66 -11.04
N LEU A 137 -3.24 18.68 -10.38
CA LEU A 137 -3.72 19.86 -11.09
C LEU A 137 -2.51 20.76 -11.40
N PRO A 138 -2.48 21.47 -12.55
CA PRO A 138 -1.29 22.21 -12.98
C PRO A 138 -0.78 23.22 -11.95
N ARG A 139 -1.67 23.87 -11.20
CA ARG A 139 -1.31 24.84 -10.16
C ARG A 139 -1.29 24.20 -8.77
N GLN A 140 -0.12 24.21 -8.14
CA GLN A 140 0.11 23.77 -6.77
C GLN A 140 0.46 24.97 -5.87
N CYS A 141 0.20 24.84 -4.58
CA CYS A 141 0.59 25.83 -3.60
C CYS A 141 1.15 25.15 -2.36
N LYS A 142 2.26 25.67 -1.83
CA LYS A 142 2.87 25.24 -0.58
C LYS A 142 3.07 26.44 0.32
N GLY A 143 2.33 26.49 1.43
CA GLY A 143 2.30 27.67 2.30
C GLY A 143 1.78 28.91 1.57
N SER A 144 2.56 29.98 1.57
CA SER A 144 2.24 31.26 0.92
C SER A 144 2.66 31.36 -0.54
N MET A 145 3.24 30.31 -1.13
CA MET A 145 3.76 30.31 -2.50
C MET A 145 3.00 29.33 -3.39
N CYS A 146 2.76 29.70 -4.64
CA CYS A 146 2.13 28.88 -5.66
C CYS A 146 3.00 28.79 -6.92
N TYR A 147 2.92 27.68 -7.64
CA TYR A 147 3.74 27.38 -8.81
C TYR A 147 3.02 26.39 -9.74
N CYS A 148 3.45 26.33 -11.00
CA CYS A 148 3.00 25.32 -11.94
C CYS A 148 3.75 23.99 -11.71
N VAL A 149 3.12 22.86 -12.03
CA VAL A 149 3.77 21.54 -12.01
C VAL A 149 3.49 20.75 -13.28
N ASP A 150 4.41 19.85 -13.60
CA ASP A 150 4.22 18.85 -14.64
C ASP A 150 3.27 17.71 -14.16
N PRO A 151 2.90 16.75 -15.04
CA PRO A 151 2.05 15.61 -14.66
C PRO A 151 2.61 14.70 -13.56
N ARG A 152 3.89 14.82 -13.20
CA ARG A 152 4.57 14.10 -12.12
C ARG A 152 4.67 14.93 -10.83
N GLY A 153 4.22 16.18 -10.84
CA GLY A 153 4.28 17.08 -9.70
C GLY A 153 5.59 17.86 -9.59
N GLN A 154 6.46 17.82 -10.60
CA GLN A 154 7.69 18.60 -10.61
C GLN A 154 7.39 20.07 -10.91
N GLN A 155 7.91 20.98 -10.08
CA GLN A 155 7.73 22.41 -10.27
C GLN A 155 8.26 22.89 -11.63
N LEU A 156 7.45 23.70 -12.31
CA LEU A 156 7.75 24.42 -13.53
C LEU A 156 7.74 25.92 -13.24
N GLY A 157 8.79 26.61 -13.69
CA GLY A 157 8.91 28.06 -13.54
C GLY A 157 9.03 28.53 -12.09
N ASP A 158 8.91 29.85 -11.92
CA ASP A 158 9.05 30.50 -10.64
C ASP A 158 7.78 30.40 -9.79
N ALA A 159 7.97 30.36 -8.47
CA ALA A 159 6.87 30.42 -7.53
C ALA A 159 6.48 31.88 -7.26
N VAL A 160 5.18 32.16 -7.24
CA VAL A 160 4.61 33.47 -6.93
C VAL A 160 3.90 33.46 -5.58
N PRO A 161 3.74 34.61 -4.91
CA PRO A 161 2.87 34.72 -3.74
C PRO A 161 1.45 34.22 -4.04
N ARG A 162 0.80 33.60 -3.05
CA ARG A 162 -0.53 32.99 -3.22
C ARG A 162 -1.60 33.96 -3.76
N GLN A 163 -1.51 35.23 -3.37
CA GLN A 163 -2.38 36.31 -3.86
C GLN A 163 -2.28 36.54 -5.38
N ASP A 164 -1.13 36.18 -5.97
CA ASP A 164 -0.84 36.34 -7.40
C ASP A 164 -0.99 35.01 -8.15
N SER A 165 -1.53 33.97 -7.50
CA SER A 165 -1.59 32.61 -8.08
C SER A 165 -2.49 32.50 -9.32
N ASP A 166 -3.42 33.43 -9.51
CA ASP A 166 -4.27 33.51 -10.70
C ASP A 166 -3.54 34.13 -11.90
N MET A 167 -2.34 34.70 -11.68
CA MET A 167 -1.46 35.18 -12.76
C MET A 167 -0.56 34.07 -13.33
N LEU A 168 -0.52 32.89 -12.69
CA LEU A 168 0.19 31.74 -13.22
C LEU A 168 -0.59 31.13 -14.38
N ASP A 169 -0.01 31.17 -15.57
CA ASP A 169 -0.51 30.45 -16.75
C ASP A 169 0.04 29.02 -16.74
N CYS A 170 -0.70 28.15 -16.04
CA CYS A 170 -0.55 26.69 -16.04
C CYS A 170 -1.76 26.07 -16.76
#